data_AF-A0A091KTN5-F1
#
_entry.id   AF-A0A091KTN5-F1
#
_cell.length_a   1.000
_cell.length_b   1.000
_cell.length_c   1.000
_cell.angle_alpha   90.00
_cell.angle_beta   90.00
_cell.angle_gamma   90.00
#
_symmetry.space_group_name_H-M   'P 1'
#
loop_
_entity.id
_entity.type
_entity.pdbx_description
1 polymer ?
#
loop_
_entity_poly.entity_id
_entity_poly.type
_entity_poly.pdbx_seq_one_letter_code
_entity_poly.pdbx_strand_id
1 'polypeptide(L)'
;GDSYSENWLAEWKYLYTLAREIPNTGKFSFIPVPAKGNYSTWDFGILRITPFNYSDGQSNIPSVWSSEHALAWHLGKDFRNDPNAWATAKCMEWDRKEEKLPDFMEEIIDCPCTLAQARADTGRFHTDYGCDIEKGSVCTYHPGAVHCVRAVQASPKYGAGQQCCYDSTGTQILTRDSTGGSTPDRGHDWGSPPFMKPPRIPGFSHWLYDVISFYYCCLWSDNCHLYMKKRPSSDCRTYRPPRAASAFGDPHFLTFDGLNFTFKGQGEYTLVESDLTSLRVQGRTQQARFPNGTGAQVTGLSAVAMQENNSDVIEVRYSEDLNLEVLLNQKVISFSEQSWMDLKGLFLHSTADQNITVMFSSGSGVEIRGSGGFLTLTVLLPEKFMNHTQGLFGVMNGNTEDEYTFKNKTIMSINASPQQLFEFGANWAVENGTSLFTYDTDFLVNNFFYAEKHNASFLPVFFPYEDPADPLVKEMVSLCDSDPFCRFDVLTTRSLHVGSCTRLSHQNHKLLVENLEPDMSLLLVISCGWLDHPTNGRKNGTNYLLGSTISFTCNEDYELTGSKERICQVTGAWSGDAPSC
;
A
#
# COMPACT_ATOMS: atom_id res chain seq x y z
N GLY A 1 25.00 -3.82 -24.04
CA GLY A 1 24.07 -3.64 -25.17
C GLY A 1 23.39 -2.28 -25.04
N ASP A 2 22.42 -1.99 -25.90
CA ASP A 2 21.63 -0.75 -25.81
C ASP A 2 20.71 -0.77 -24.58
N SER A 3 20.57 0.37 -23.90
CA SER A 3 19.77 0.47 -22.68
C SER A 3 18.34 0.00 -22.87
N TYR A 4 17.84 -0.78 -21.91
CA TYR A 4 16.49 -1.36 -21.93
C TYR A 4 16.21 -2.33 -23.11
N SER A 5 17.26 -2.79 -23.82
CA SER A 5 17.09 -3.84 -24.83
C SER A 5 16.91 -5.21 -24.18
N GLU A 6 16.22 -6.12 -24.88
CA GLU A 6 16.05 -7.53 -24.47
C GLU A 6 17.38 -8.27 -24.24
N ASN A 7 18.49 -7.72 -24.73
CA ASN A 7 19.84 -8.27 -24.60
C ASN A 7 20.56 -7.81 -23.32
N TRP A 8 19.92 -7.00 -22.47
CA TRP A 8 20.49 -6.62 -21.18
C TRP A 8 20.39 -7.75 -20.17
N LEU A 9 21.55 -8.13 -19.62
CA LEU A 9 21.66 -9.20 -18.63
C LEU A 9 22.31 -8.66 -17.36
N ALA A 10 21.76 -9.06 -16.22
CA ALA A 10 22.38 -8.87 -14.92
C ALA A 10 23.41 -9.98 -14.66
N GLU A 11 24.57 -9.63 -14.12
CA GLU A 11 25.58 -10.60 -13.68
C GLU A 11 26.03 -10.28 -12.26
N TRP A 12 26.05 -11.30 -11.41
CA TRP A 12 26.60 -11.23 -10.07
C TRP A 12 28.05 -11.67 -10.06
N LYS A 13 28.94 -10.83 -9.52
CA LYS A 13 30.38 -11.15 -9.42
C LYS A 13 30.85 -11.19 -7.98
N TYR A 14 31.52 -12.27 -7.63
CA TYR A 14 32.38 -12.30 -6.45
C TYR A 14 33.56 -11.34 -6.68
N LEU A 15 33.76 -10.41 -5.74
CA LEU A 15 34.84 -9.44 -5.79
C LEU A 15 36.10 -10.00 -5.11
N TYR A 16 36.08 -10.09 -3.78
CA TYR A 16 37.19 -10.61 -2.96
C TYR A 16 36.73 -10.87 -1.52
N THR A 17 37.54 -11.57 -0.75
CA THR A 17 37.28 -11.92 0.66
C THR A 17 37.93 -10.89 1.59
N LEU A 18 37.14 -10.35 2.52
CA LEU A 18 37.64 -9.40 3.54
C LEU A 18 38.44 -10.09 4.65
N ALA A 19 38.03 -11.27 5.07
CA ALA A 19 38.73 -12.10 6.06
C ALA A 19 38.32 -13.58 5.95
N ARG A 20 39.20 -14.47 6.43
CA ARG A 20 38.96 -15.92 6.52
C ARG A 20 39.17 -16.41 7.94
N GLU A 21 38.52 -17.52 8.27
CA GLU A 21 38.73 -18.26 9.53
C GLU A 21 38.57 -17.40 10.78
N ILE A 22 37.69 -16.39 10.72
CA ILE A 22 37.36 -15.53 11.86
C ILE A 22 36.29 -16.23 12.71
N PRO A 23 36.54 -16.45 14.01
CA PRO A 23 35.51 -16.94 14.93
C PRO A 23 34.31 -16.00 14.95
N ASN A 24 33.09 -16.54 14.84
CA ASN A 24 31.87 -15.75 14.91
C ASN A 24 31.60 -15.30 16.36
N THR A 25 32.01 -14.08 16.69
CA THR A 25 31.73 -13.41 17.96
C THR A 25 30.55 -12.45 17.88
N GLY A 26 29.82 -12.44 16.75
CA GLY A 26 28.76 -11.46 16.46
C GLY A 26 29.25 -10.09 15.98
N LYS A 27 30.57 -9.83 15.97
CA LYS A 27 31.14 -8.57 15.49
C LYS A 27 32.44 -8.80 14.72
N PHE A 28 32.62 -8.06 13.62
CA PHE A 28 33.85 -8.04 12.83
C PHE A 28 34.24 -6.60 12.47
N SER A 29 35.53 -6.33 12.35
CA SER A 29 36.06 -5.03 11.94
C SER A 29 37.36 -5.25 11.16
N PHE A 30 37.59 -4.42 10.15
CA PHE A 30 38.77 -4.48 9.29
C PHE A 30 39.25 -3.07 8.93
N ILE A 31 40.49 -2.96 8.47
CA ILE A 31 41.05 -1.69 7.98
C ILE A 31 40.72 -1.58 6.48
N PRO A 32 40.00 -0.53 6.04
CA PRO A 32 39.69 -0.28 4.63
C PRO A 32 40.94 -0.24 3.73
N VAL A 33 41.03 -1.14 2.74
CA VAL A 33 42.06 -1.13 1.69
C VAL A 33 41.39 -0.99 0.32
N PRO A 34 41.90 -0.12 -0.58
CA PRO A 34 41.39 -0.03 -1.95
C PRO A 34 41.39 -1.37 -2.66
N ALA A 35 40.36 -1.64 -3.45
CA ALA A 35 40.30 -2.84 -4.26
C ALA A 35 41.43 -2.85 -5.31
N LYS A 36 41.98 -4.03 -5.59
CA LYS A 36 43.03 -4.23 -6.60
C LYS A 36 42.42 -4.57 -7.96
N GLY A 37 43.03 -4.09 -9.03
CA GLY A 37 42.65 -4.43 -10.41
C GLY A 37 41.25 -3.90 -10.77
N ASN A 38 40.50 -4.68 -11.56
CA ASN A 38 39.21 -4.25 -12.11
C ASN A 38 38.08 -4.15 -11.07
N TYR A 39 38.28 -4.62 -9.84
CA TYR A 39 37.23 -4.53 -8.81
C TYR A 39 37.02 -3.10 -8.30
N SER A 40 37.98 -2.19 -8.52
CA SER A 40 37.85 -0.78 -8.09
C SER A 40 36.77 0.01 -8.83
N THR A 41 36.13 -0.56 -9.85
CA THR A 41 35.04 0.07 -10.59
C THR A 41 33.65 -0.23 -10.03
N TRP A 42 33.56 -1.07 -9.00
CA TRP A 42 32.30 -1.41 -8.34
C TRP A 42 32.07 -0.49 -7.15
N ASP A 43 31.02 0.32 -7.20
CA ASP A 43 30.81 1.38 -6.20
C ASP A 43 29.81 0.96 -5.10
N PHE A 44 29.05 -0.12 -5.31
CA PHE A 44 28.09 -0.70 -4.35
C PHE A 44 28.06 -2.24 -4.49
N GLY A 45 27.55 -2.91 -3.46
CA GLY A 45 27.43 -4.36 -3.43
C GLY A 45 26.87 -4.88 -2.10
N ILE A 46 27.07 -6.16 -1.84
CA ILE A 46 26.64 -6.81 -0.59
C ILE A 46 27.76 -7.61 0.05
N LEU A 47 27.72 -7.72 1.38
CA LEU A 47 28.59 -8.58 2.16
C LEU A 47 27.92 -9.93 2.37
N ARG A 48 28.73 -10.99 2.30
CA ARG A 48 28.32 -12.36 2.53
C ARG A 48 29.17 -13.00 3.62
N ILE A 49 28.53 -13.62 4.59
CA ILE A 49 29.18 -14.43 5.63
C ILE A 49 28.86 -15.90 5.35
N THR A 50 29.89 -16.73 5.27
CA THR A 50 29.77 -18.16 4.98
C THR A 50 30.55 -18.98 6.00
N PRO A 51 30.17 -20.24 6.24
CA PRO A 51 31.00 -21.19 6.99
C PRO A 51 32.39 -21.37 6.35
N PHE A 52 33.41 -21.61 7.19
CA PHE A 52 34.82 -21.64 6.77
C PHE A 52 35.18 -22.78 5.80
N ASN A 53 34.34 -23.81 5.71
CA ASN A 53 34.56 -25.00 4.89
C ASN A 53 34.21 -24.79 3.40
N TYR A 54 33.62 -23.65 3.03
CA TYR A 54 33.30 -23.32 1.65
C TYR A 54 34.40 -22.49 0.99
N SER A 55 34.50 -22.63 -0.33
CA SER A 55 35.45 -21.85 -1.13
C SER A 55 34.97 -20.41 -1.39
N ASP A 56 35.91 -19.50 -1.60
CA ASP A 56 35.62 -18.11 -1.96
C ASP A 56 34.76 -18.04 -3.22
N GLY A 57 33.72 -17.20 -3.20
CA GLY A 57 32.83 -17.00 -4.34
C GLY A 57 31.90 -18.17 -4.68
N GLN A 58 31.94 -19.29 -3.95
CA GLN A 58 31.06 -20.41 -4.19
C GLN A 58 29.58 -20.00 -4.14
N SER A 59 28.80 -20.37 -5.15
CA SER A 59 27.38 -20.06 -5.26
C SER A 59 26.52 -21.09 -4.51
N ASN A 60 25.28 -20.72 -4.16
CA ASN A 60 24.26 -21.62 -3.62
C ASN A 60 24.67 -22.37 -2.34
N ILE A 61 25.23 -21.64 -1.38
CA ILE A 61 25.63 -22.18 -0.07
C ILE A 61 24.91 -21.44 1.06
N PRO A 62 24.68 -22.08 2.22
CA PRO A 62 24.15 -21.42 3.40
C PRO A 62 24.98 -20.19 3.77
N SER A 63 24.35 -19.02 3.74
CA SER A 63 25.02 -17.73 3.89
C SER A 63 24.12 -16.74 4.61
N VAL A 64 24.73 -15.81 5.35
CA VAL A 64 24.08 -14.61 5.82
C VAL A 64 24.53 -13.45 4.95
N TRP A 65 23.57 -12.63 4.49
CA TRP A 65 23.83 -11.52 3.59
C TRP A 65 23.49 -10.20 4.26
N SER A 66 24.26 -9.16 3.96
CA SER A 66 23.84 -7.79 4.23
C SER A 66 22.81 -7.33 3.17
N SER A 67 22.12 -6.23 3.45
CA SER A 67 21.51 -5.41 2.41
C SER A 67 22.59 -4.78 1.52
N GLU A 68 22.18 -4.26 0.37
CA GLU A 68 23.01 -3.45 -0.51
C GLU A 68 23.53 -2.22 0.22
N HIS A 69 24.78 -1.86 -0.08
CA HIS A 69 25.41 -0.66 0.46
C HIS A 69 26.56 -0.19 -0.42
N ALA A 70 26.90 1.10 -0.29
CA ALA A 70 28.04 1.68 -0.97
C ALA A 70 29.36 1.07 -0.45
N LEU A 71 30.23 0.64 -1.37
CA LEU A 71 31.51 -0.01 -1.05
C LEU A 71 32.64 1.01 -0.84
N ALA A 72 32.35 2.07 -0.07
CA ALA A 72 33.25 3.22 0.11
C ALA A 72 34.67 2.82 0.58
N TRP A 73 34.79 1.74 1.37
CA TRP A 73 36.07 1.28 1.91
C TRP A 73 37.06 0.80 0.84
N HIS A 74 36.60 0.38 -0.34
CA HIS A 74 37.47 -0.15 -1.39
C HIS A 74 37.62 0.77 -2.60
N LEU A 75 37.03 1.96 -2.56
CA LEU A 75 37.25 3.00 -3.55
C LEU A 75 38.72 3.43 -3.59
N GLY A 76 39.14 3.94 -4.75
CA GLY A 76 40.53 4.20 -5.13
C GLY A 76 41.23 5.32 -4.35
N LYS A 77 42.48 5.59 -4.75
CA LYS A 77 43.27 6.70 -4.17
C LYS A 77 42.68 8.07 -4.49
N ASP A 78 42.06 8.21 -5.65
CA ASP A 78 41.32 9.39 -6.08
C ASP A 78 40.22 9.77 -5.08
N PHE A 79 39.33 8.85 -4.72
CA PHE A 79 38.32 9.06 -3.67
C PHE A 79 38.96 9.41 -2.33
N ARG A 80 40.05 8.74 -1.94
CA ARG A 80 40.73 8.99 -0.65
C ARG A 80 41.49 10.31 -0.59
N ASN A 81 41.97 10.80 -1.72
CA ASN A 81 42.71 12.06 -1.80
C ASN A 81 41.77 13.25 -1.79
N ASP A 82 40.69 13.18 -2.56
CA ASP A 82 39.66 14.22 -2.63
C ASP A 82 38.27 13.59 -2.88
N PRO A 83 37.55 13.22 -1.80
CA PRO A 83 36.25 12.59 -1.92
C PRO A 83 35.23 13.45 -2.66
N ASN A 84 35.28 14.77 -2.47
CA ASN A 84 34.32 15.70 -3.04
C ASN A 84 34.53 15.86 -4.56
N ALA A 85 35.78 16.03 -5.01
CA ALA A 85 36.09 16.10 -6.44
C ALA A 85 35.76 14.78 -7.15
N TRP A 86 36.04 13.64 -6.51
CA TRP A 86 35.67 12.32 -7.03
C TRP A 86 34.16 12.17 -7.18
N ALA A 87 33.40 12.51 -6.14
CA ALA A 87 31.95 12.40 -6.14
C ALA A 87 31.31 13.37 -7.15
N THR A 88 31.85 14.58 -7.28
CA THR A 88 31.43 15.56 -8.30
C THR A 88 31.61 14.99 -9.71
N ALA A 89 32.77 14.39 -10.00
CA ALA A 89 33.02 13.78 -11.31
C ALA A 89 32.05 12.63 -11.60
N LYS A 90 31.77 11.78 -10.60
CA LYS A 90 30.79 10.69 -10.71
C LYS A 90 29.36 11.20 -10.93
N CYS A 91 28.96 12.24 -10.21
CA CYS A 91 27.65 12.88 -10.36
C CYS A 91 27.46 13.44 -11.79
N MET A 92 28.45 14.17 -12.31
CA MET A 92 28.42 14.69 -13.69
C MET A 92 28.39 13.58 -14.75
N GLU A 93 29.12 12.49 -14.53
CA GLU A 93 29.09 11.34 -15.44
C GLU A 93 27.72 10.66 -15.45
N TRP A 94 27.10 10.50 -14.28
CA TRP A 94 25.74 9.97 -14.13
C TRP A 94 24.72 10.87 -14.82
N ASP A 95 24.75 12.19 -14.60
CA ASP A 95 23.84 13.16 -15.20
C ASP A 95 23.83 13.05 -16.74
N ARG A 96 25.03 12.96 -17.34
CA ARG A 96 25.19 12.78 -18.80
C ARG A 96 24.74 11.40 -19.31
N LYS A 97 24.80 10.36 -18.48
CA LYS A 97 24.25 9.03 -18.83
C LYS A 97 22.73 9.06 -18.80
N GLU A 98 22.17 9.71 -17.79
CA GLU A 98 20.73 9.84 -17.58
C GLU A 98 20.04 10.53 -18.76
N GLU A 99 20.68 11.54 -19.37
CA GLU A 99 20.20 12.21 -20.60
C GLU A 99 20.00 11.28 -21.80
N LYS A 100 20.65 10.11 -21.80
CA LYS A 100 20.56 9.14 -22.90
C LYS A 100 19.56 8.03 -22.63
N LEU A 101 19.02 7.97 -21.42
CA LEU A 101 18.03 6.96 -21.06
C LEU A 101 16.62 7.47 -21.40
N PRO A 102 15.68 6.56 -21.69
CA PRO A 102 14.30 6.94 -21.93
C PRO A 102 13.69 7.60 -20.69
N ASP A 103 12.77 8.52 -20.94
CA ASP A 103 11.93 9.10 -19.90
C ASP A 103 10.89 8.05 -19.42
N PHE A 104 10.67 8.03 -18.12
CA PHE A 104 9.78 7.10 -17.43
C PHE A 104 8.71 7.80 -16.59
N MET A 105 8.76 9.14 -16.50
CA MET A 105 7.94 9.94 -15.61
C MET A 105 6.44 9.89 -15.93
N GLU A 106 6.05 9.62 -17.18
CA GLU A 106 4.65 9.53 -17.58
C GLU A 106 3.96 8.20 -17.17
N GLU A 107 4.72 7.17 -16.77
CA GLU A 107 4.17 5.85 -16.43
C GLU A 107 4.06 5.58 -14.93
N ILE A 108 4.59 6.46 -14.09
CA ILE A 108 4.53 6.31 -12.63
C ILE A 108 3.27 6.96 -12.07
N ILE A 109 2.77 6.42 -10.97
CA ILE A 109 1.61 6.97 -10.27
C ILE A 109 1.99 8.25 -9.52
N ASP A 110 1.07 9.22 -9.46
CA ASP A 110 1.23 10.40 -8.62
C ASP A 110 1.15 10.06 -7.13
N CYS A 111 1.90 10.82 -6.33
CA CYS A 111 1.82 10.73 -4.88
C CYS A 111 0.48 11.23 -4.31
N PRO A 112 -0.03 10.61 -3.23
CA PRO A 112 -1.12 11.16 -2.43
C PRO A 112 -0.78 12.57 -1.92
N CYS A 113 -1.77 13.47 -1.87
CA CYS A 113 -1.52 14.87 -1.50
C CYS A 113 -1.11 15.05 -0.04
N THR A 114 -1.57 14.16 0.85
CA THR A 114 -1.29 14.24 2.29
C THR A 114 -0.79 12.92 2.85
N LEU A 115 -0.09 12.99 3.99
CA LEU A 115 0.30 11.79 4.73
C LEU A 115 -0.91 10.94 5.15
N ALA A 116 -2.04 11.58 5.46
CA ALA A 116 -3.27 10.87 5.80
C ALA A 116 -3.78 10.02 4.62
N GLN A 117 -3.83 10.60 3.42
CA GLN A 117 -4.18 9.86 2.20
C GLN A 117 -3.16 8.75 1.90
N ALA A 118 -1.87 9.01 2.06
CA ALA A 118 -0.82 8.02 1.82
C ALA A 118 -0.91 6.79 2.74
N ARG A 119 -1.32 6.99 4.00
CA ARG A 119 -1.54 5.89 4.96
C ARG A 119 -2.87 5.17 4.76
N ALA A 120 -3.82 5.82 4.10
CA ALA A 120 -5.16 5.30 3.84
C ALA A 120 -5.25 4.51 2.53
N ASP A 121 -4.46 4.88 1.52
CA ASP A 121 -4.40 4.20 0.21
C ASP A 121 -3.45 2.99 0.21
N THR A 122 -3.78 2.03 1.06
CA THR A 122 -3.00 0.79 1.26
C THR A 122 -3.13 -0.20 0.10
N GLY A 123 -4.03 0.06 -0.85
CA GLY A 123 -4.19 -0.75 -2.06
C GLY A 123 -3.13 -0.47 -3.13
N ARG A 124 -2.49 0.71 -3.08
CA ARG A 124 -1.50 1.14 -4.07
C ARG A 124 -0.15 1.48 -3.45
N PHE A 125 -0.13 1.88 -2.19
CA PHE A 125 1.07 2.34 -1.50
C PHE A 125 1.37 1.47 -0.27
N HIS A 126 2.66 1.24 -0.03
CA HIS A 126 3.16 0.51 1.13
C HIS A 126 4.24 1.32 1.85
N THR A 127 4.30 1.21 3.18
CA THR A 127 5.25 1.98 4.00
C THR A 127 6.70 1.69 3.62
N ASP A 128 7.47 2.75 3.41
CA ASP A 128 8.90 2.64 3.16
C ASP A 128 9.64 2.13 4.42
N TYR A 129 10.39 1.05 4.28
CA TYR A 129 11.10 0.44 5.41
C TYR A 129 12.27 1.30 5.95
N GLY A 130 12.75 2.27 5.17
CA GLY A 130 13.78 3.22 5.56
C GLY A 130 13.25 4.54 6.12
N CYS A 131 11.94 4.80 6.07
CA CYS A 131 11.33 6.02 6.59
C CYS A 131 9.90 5.76 7.10
N ASP A 132 9.82 5.24 8.32
CA ASP A 132 8.57 4.84 8.96
C ASP A 132 8.43 5.52 10.33
N ILE A 133 7.41 6.38 10.45
CA ILE A 133 7.04 7.07 11.70
C ILE A 133 6.78 6.13 12.88
N GLU A 134 6.23 4.95 12.64
CA GLU A 134 5.94 3.98 13.70
C GLU A 134 7.22 3.29 14.21
N LYS A 135 8.34 3.42 13.48
CA LYS A 135 9.66 2.85 13.80
C LYS A 135 10.73 3.91 14.08
N GLY A 136 10.36 5.18 14.21
CA GLY A 136 11.26 6.26 14.62
C GLY A 136 11.85 7.13 13.50
N SER A 137 11.32 7.07 12.28
CA SER A 137 11.59 8.05 11.19
C SER A 137 13.08 8.30 10.85
N VAL A 138 13.89 7.27 10.66
CA VAL A 138 15.30 7.44 10.23
C VAL A 138 15.39 7.60 8.71
N CYS A 139 14.78 8.67 8.19
CA CYS A 139 14.61 8.96 6.77
C CYS A 139 15.92 9.44 6.10
N THR A 140 16.92 8.57 6.06
CA THR A 140 18.32 8.88 5.70
C THR A 140 18.47 9.61 4.36
N TYR A 141 17.69 9.23 3.36
CA TYR A 141 17.71 9.82 2.02
C TYR A 141 16.68 10.94 1.83
N HIS A 142 15.83 11.18 2.83
CA HIS A 142 14.76 12.17 2.78
C HIS A 142 14.77 13.07 4.02
N PRO A 143 15.80 13.95 4.17
CA PRO A 143 15.88 14.83 5.33
C PRO A 143 14.63 15.73 5.44
N GLY A 144 14.06 15.78 6.64
CA GLY A 144 12.83 16.52 6.93
C GLY A 144 11.54 15.70 6.77
N ALA A 145 11.60 14.51 6.15
CA ALA A 145 10.48 13.59 6.14
C ALA A 145 10.34 12.88 7.50
N VAL A 146 9.10 12.57 7.87
CA VAL A 146 8.78 11.70 9.02
C VAL A 146 8.24 10.35 8.59
N HIS A 147 7.73 10.25 7.36
CA HIS A 147 7.18 9.03 6.81
C HIS A 147 7.26 9.07 5.29
N CYS A 148 7.59 7.94 4.68
CA CYS A 148 7.48 7.75 3.24
C CYS A 148 6.67 6.50 2.93
N VAL A 149 6.01 6.50 1.78
CA VAL A 149 5.38 5.33 1.17
C VAL A 149 5.94 5.11 -0.22
N ARG A 150 5.91 3.87 -0.70
CA ARG A 150 6.28 3.49 -2.05
C ARG A 150 5.05 2.96 -2.78
N ALA A 151 4.88 3.36 -4.03
CA ALA A 151 3.96 2.68 -4.93
C ALA A 151 4.42 1.22 -5.05
N VAL A 152 3.48 0.27 -4.95
CA VAL A 152 3.83 -1.15 -4.92
C VAL A 152 4.08 -1.73 -6.31
N GLN A 153 3.42 -1.15 -7.32
CA GLN A 153 3.53 -1.59 -8.70
C GLN A 153 4.57 -0.75 -9.43
N ALA A 154 5.54 -1.42 -10.05
CA ALA A 154 6.47 -0.76 -10.95
C ALA A 154 5.79 -0.37 -12.27
N SER A 155 6.35 0.65 -12.94
CA SER A 155 5.84 1.10 -14.23
C SER A 155 5.92 -0.03 -15.29
N PRO A 156 4.90 -0.19 -16.14
CA PRO A 156 4.81 -1.37 -17.01
C PRO A 156 5.97 -1.51 -17.99
N LYS A 157 6.44 -0.41 -18.60
CA LYS A 157 7.48 -0.47 -19.64
C LYS A 157 8.87 -0.35 -19.05
N TYR A 158 9.06 0.59 -18.13
CA TYR A 158 10.39 0.95 -17.63
C TYR A 158 10.75 0.27 -16.31
N GLY A 159 9.79 -0.30 -15.58
CA GLY A 159 10.05 -0.89 -14.27
C GLY A 159 10.46 0.16 -13.23
N ALA A 160 9.98 1.39 -13.38
CA ALA A 160 10.23 2.51 -12.49
C ALA A 160 9.30 2.48 -11.27
N GLY A 161 9.70 3.12 -10.17
CA GLY A 161 8.88 3.25 -8.97
C GLY A 161 8.58 4.70 -8.60
N GLN A 162 7.75 4.87 -7.59
CA GLN A 162 7.45 6.17 -6.99
C GLN A 162 7.58 6.07 -5.47
N GLN A 163 8.36 6.96 -4.87
CA GLN A 163 8.47 7.13 -3.43
C GLN A 163 7.89 8.50 -3.04
N CYS A 164 7.01 8.52 -2.05
CA CYS A 164 6.26 9.68 -1.61
C CYS A 164 6.57 9.95 -0.15
N CYS A 165 7.16 11.11 0.14
CA CYS A 165 7.66 11.46 1.46
C CYS A 165 6.96 12.71 2.01
N TYR A 166 6.63 12.66 3.29
CA TYR A 166 5.82 13.68 3.96
C TYR A 166 6.53 14.20 5.20
N ASP A 167 6.39 15.50 5.46
CA ASP A 167 6.90 16.13 6.67
C ASP A 167 5.97 15.90 7.88
N SER A 168 6.36 16.43 9.04
CA SER A 168 5.59 16.30 10.28
C SER A 168 4.24 17.01 10.27
N THR A 169 3.98 17.89 9.31
CA THR A 169 2.67 18.53 9.10
C THR A 169 1.76 17.70 8.21
N GLY A 170 2.28 16.62 7.61
CA GLY A 170 1.58 15.78 6.64
C GLY A 170 1.62 16.31 5.22
N THR A 171 2.44 17.32 4.93
CA THR A 171 2.60 17.91 3.59
C THR A 171 3.62 17.10 2.79
N GLN A 172 3.32 16.85 1.52
CA GLN A 172 4.26 16.19 0.61
C GLN A 172 5.50 17.07 0.41
N ILE A 173 6.69 16.50 0.62
CA ILE A 173 7.95 17.19 0.36
C ILE A 173 8.28 17.05 -1.12
N LEU A 174 8.55 18.15 -1.82
CA LEU A 174 8.91 18.15 -3.24
C LEU A 174 10.41 18.37 -3.44
N THR A 175 11.01 17.68 -4.42
CA THR A 175 12.45 17.77 -4.73
C THR A 175 12.87 19.15 -5.23
N ARG A 176 11.89 19.96 -5.67
CA ARG A 176 12.10 21.37 -6.04
C ARG A 176 12.23 22.31 -4.84
N ASP A 177 11.82 21.88 -3.64
CA ASP A 177 11.87 22.69 -2.42
C ASP A 177 12.91 22.18 -1.41
N SER A 178 13.20 20.88 -1.44
CA SER A 178 14.07 20.24 -0.45
C SER A 178 14.82 19.05 -1.06
N THR A 179 16.03 18.80 -0.55
CA THR A 179 16.77 17.57 -0.83
C THR A 179 16.12 16.32 -0.24
N GLY A 180 15.11 16.48 0.62
CA GLY A 180 14.30 15.38 1.15
C GLY A 180 12.99 15.11 0.40
N GLY A 181 12.85 15.63 -0.82
CA GLY A 181 11.63 15.47 -1.60
C GLY A 181 11.27 14.01 -1.93
N SER A 182 10.00 13.83 -2.27
CA SER A 182 9.44 12.60 -2.86
C SER A 182 10.10 12.32 -4.20
N THR A 183 10.69 11.15 -4.42
CA THR A 183 11.44 10.86 -5.63
C THR A 183 10.76 9.80 -6.49
N PRO A 184 10.69 10.01 -7.82
CA PRO A 184 10.47 8.92 -8.75
C PRO A 184 11.76 8.08 -8.80
N ASP A 185 11.66 6.76 -8.92
CA ASP A 185 12.82 5.87 -8.97
C ASP A 185 12.91 5.21 -10.34
N ARG A 186 14.05 5.29 -11.02
CA ARG A 186 14.19 4.67 -12.36
C ARG A 186 14.12 3.14 -12.28
N GLY A 187 14.68 2.57 -11.22
CA GLY A 187 14.49 1.16 -10.89
C GLY A 187 13.60 1.07 -9.66
N HIS A 188 12.45 0.40 -9.79
CA HIS A 188 11.61 0.08 -8.65
C HIS A 188 12.41 -0.74 -7.64
N ASP A 189 12.31 -0.39 -6.35
CA ASP A 189 13.10 -1.02 -5.28
C ASP A 189 12.87 -2.54 -5.20
N TRP A 190 11.63 -2.99 -5.31
CA TRP A 190 11.31 -4.44 -5.36
C TRP A 190 11.49 -5.07 -6.75
N GLY A 191 11.97 -4.32 -7.74
CA GLY A 191 12.04 -4.77 -9.13
C GLY A 191 10.64 -4.94 -9.75
N SER A 192 10.57 -5.73 -10.83
CA SER A 192 9.29 -6.15 -11.42
C SER A 192 9.47 -7.29 -12.44
N PRO A 193 8.43 -8.07 -12.75
CA PRO A 193 8.47 -9.00 -13.87
C PRO A 193 8.69 -8.29 -15.23
N PRO A 194 9.46 -8.88 -16.17
CA PRO A 194 10.35 -10.03 -15.97
C PRO A 194 11.57 -9.63 -15.14
N PHE A 195 11.76 -10.31 -14.00
CA PHE A 195 12.89 -10.10 -13.12
C PHE A 195 14.22 -10.43 -13.82
N MET A 196 15.33 -10.00 -13.21
CA MET A 196 16.70 -10.23 -13.69
C MET A 196 17.08 -9.48 -14.97
N LYS A 197 16.20 -8.64 -15.51
CA LYS A 197 16.48 -7.74 -16.63
C LYS A 197 16.54 -6.30 -16.11
N PRO A 198 17.67 -5.59 -16.19
CA PRO A 198 17.72 -4.20 -15.73
C PRO A 198 16.73 -3.31 -16.51
N PRO A 199 16.03 -2.37 -15.82
CA PRO A 199 16.21 -1.95 -14.42
C PRO A 199 15.25 -2.67 -13.44
N ARG A 200 14.91 -3.93 -13.70
CA ARG A 200 13.93 -4.70 -12.92
C ARG A 200 14.55 -5.71 -11.97
N ILE A 201 15.83 -5.55 -11.64
CA ILE A 201 16.52 -6.40 -10.67
C ILE A 201 16.20 -5.84 -9.27
N PRO A 202 15.50 -6.61 -8.41
CA PRO A 202 15.14 -6.16 -7.06
C PRO A 202 16.37 -5.70 -6.27
N GLY A 203 16.26 -4.57 -5.59
CA GLY A 203 17.33 -3.87 -4.86
C GLY A 203 18.38 -3.24 -5.79
N PHE A 204 19.04 -4.07 -6.60
CA PHE A 204 20.22 -3.67 -7.38
C PHE A 204 19.96 -2.61 -8.44
N SER A 205 18.79 -2.64 -9.09
CA SER A 205 18.50 -1.63 -10.11
C SER A 205 18.24 -0.27 -9.48
N HIS A 206 17.45 -0.23 -8.40
CA HIS A 206 17.24 0.97 -7.61
C HIS A 206 18.59 1.51 -7.08
N TRP A 207 19.45 0.64 -6.56
CA TRP A 207 20.78 1.04 -6.11
C TRP A 207 21.66 1.61 -7.21
N LEU A 208 21.66 0.99 -8.39
CA LEU A 208 22.46 1.41 -9.53
C LEU A 208 22.03 2.77 -10.10
N TYR A 209 20.71 2.99 -10.22
CA TYR A 209 20.18 4.15 -10.94
C TYR A 209 19.81 5.34 -10.05
N ASP A 210 19.50 5.08 -8.77
CA ASP A 210 18.88 6.07 -7.89
C ASP A 210 19.73 6.27 -6.62
N VAL A 211 19.99 5.20 -5.85
CA VAL A 211 20.65 5.33 -4.53
C VAL A 211 22.12 5.74 -4.66
N ILE A 212 22.94 5.05 -5.47
CA ILE A 212 24.38 5.37 -5.54
C ILE A 212 24.63 6.74 -6.18
N SER A 213 23.77 7.17 -7.10
CA SER A 213 23.78 8.54 -7.63
C SER A 213 23.45 9.59 -6.57
N PHE A 214 22.54 9.29 -5.65
CA PHE A 214 22.28 10.17 -4.50
C PHE A 214 23.53 10.30 -3.62
N TYR A 215 24.29 9.21 -3.41
CA TYR A 215 25.58 9.30 -2.73
C TYR A 215 26.54 10.28 -3.43
N TYR A 216 26.73 10.14 -4.75
CA TYR A 216 27.64 11.01 -5.50
C TYR A 216 27.20 12.48 -5.47
N CYS A 217 25.92 12.73 -5.72
CA CYS A 217 25.41 14.08 -5.95
C CYS A 217 25.02 14.82 -4.66
N CYS A 218 24.49 14.11 -3.65
CA CYS A 218 23.85 14.73 -2.49
C CYS A 218 24.59 14.47 -1.16
N LEU A 219 25.20 13.29 -0.98
CA LEU A 219 25.88 12.96 0.29
C LEU A 219 27.38 13.23 0.28
N TRP A 220 28.03 13.05 -0.88
CA TRP A 220 29.50 13.18 -1.01
C TRP A 220 29.92 14.39 -1.83
N SER A 221 28.97 15.17 -2.36
CA SER A 221 29.23 16.47 -3.00
C SER A 221 28.05 17.43 -2.84
N ASP A 222 28.25 18.69 -3.24
CA ASP A 222 27.24 19.76 -3.17
C ASP A 222 26.37 19.86 -4.44
N ASN A 223 26.32 18.81 -5.27
CA ASN A 223 25.68 18.83 -6.59
C ASN A 223 24.25 18.26 -6.59
N CYS A 224 23.56 18.26 -5.45
CA CYS A 224 22.29 17.55 -5.29
C CYS A 224 21.19 18.07 -6.23
N HIS A 225 21.28 19.34 -6.65
CA HIS A 225 20.40 19.94 -7.63
C HIS A 225 20.37 19.18 -8.98
N LEU A 226 21.47 18.55 -9.40
CA LEU A 226 21.52 17.71 -10.59
C LEU A 226 20.67 16.46 -10.42
N TYR A 227 20.77 15.81 -9.24
CA TYR A 227 19.95 14.65 -8.91
C TYR A 227 18.46 14.99 -8.94
N MET A 228 18.08 16.05 -8.24
CA MET A 228 16.68 16.49 -8.14
C MET A 228 16.09 16.92 -9.48
N LYS A 229 16.90 17.46 -10.39
CA LYS A 229 16.47 17.76 -11.76
C LYS A 229 16.09 16.49 -12.55
N LYS A 230 16.79 15.38 -12.34
CA LYS A 230 16.51 14.08 -12.98
C LYS A 230 15.49 13.23 -12.24
N ARG A 231 15.19 13.59 -11.00
CA ARG A 231 14.23 12.92 -10.12
C ARG A 231 13.18 13.93 -9.62
N PRO A 232 12.47 14.64 -10.52
CA PRO A 232 11.48 15.61 -10.08
C PRO A 232 10.30 14.88 -9.44
N SER A 233 9.86 15.32 -8.26
CA SER A 233 8.67 14.75 -7.62
C SER A 233 7.46 14.80 -8.55
N SER A 234 6.67 13.74 -8.57
CA SER A 234 5.26 13.86 -8.94
C SER A 234 4.59 14.79 -7.92
N ASP A 235 3.91 15.83 -8.38
CA ASP A 235 2.94 16.49 -7.52
C ASP A 235 1.68 15.61 -7.39
N CYS A 236 0.67 16.07 -6.65
CA CYS A 236 -0.53 15.29 -6.40
C CYS A 236 -1.75 15.74 -7.22
N ARG A 237 -1.58 16.58 -8.25
CA ARG A 237 -2.74 17.16 -8.97
C ARG A 237 -3.58 16.11 -9.70
N THR A 238 -2.96 15.02 -10.15
CA THR A 238 -3.67 13.93 -10.83
C THR A 238 -3.93 12.72 -9.93
N TYR A 239 -3.44 12.76 -8.69
CA TYR A 239 -3.82 11.78 -7.68
C TYR A 239 -5.33 11.80 -7.45
N ARG A 240 -5.93 10.61 -7.48
CA ARG A 240 -7.33 10.37 -7.16
C ARG A 240 -7.39 9.26 -6.13
N PRO A 241 -7.96 9.49 -4.94
CA PRO A 241 -8.04 8.47 -3.90
C PRO A 241 -8.94 7.30 -4.36
N PRO A 242 -8.71 6.07 -3.86
CA PRO A 242 -9.66 4.98 -4.03
C PRO A 242 -10.93 5.22 -3.20
N ARG A 243 -12.01 4.50 -3.55
CA ARG A 243 -13.18 4.34 -2.68
C ARG A 243 -13.06 3.08 -1.85
N ALA A 244 -13.63 3.12 -0.64
CA ALA A 244 -13.57 2.03 0.32
C ALA A 244 -14.96 1.40 0.53
N ALA A 245 -15.02 0.08 0.56
CA ALA A 245 -16.16 -0.69 1.06
C ALA A 245 -15.68 -1.65 2.15
N SER A 246 -16.53 -1.96 3.13
CA SER A 246 -16.14 -2.83 4.26
C SER A 246 -17.25 -3.78 4.69
N ALA A 247 -16.84 -4.96 5.18
CA ALA A 247 -17.71 -5.92 5.84
C ALA A 247 -17.10 -6.37 7.18
N PHE A 248 -17.87 -6.32 8.26
CA PHE A 248 -17.38 -6.62 9.62
C PHE A 248 -18.53 -7.02 10.55
N GLY A 249 -18.24 -7.60 11.71
CA GLY A 249 -19.28 -8.05 12.64
C GLY A 249 -20.08 -9.22 12.07
N ASP A 250 -21.42 -9.15 12.13
CA ASP A 250 -22.28 -10.32 11.94
C ASP A 250 -22.96 -10.64 10.57
N PRO A 251 -22.43 -10.33 9.38
CA PRO A 251 -21.70 -9.14 8.95
C PRO A 251 -22.61 -7.95 8.57
N HIS A 252 -22.16 -6.76 8.95
CA HIS A 252 -22.62 -5.47 8.45
C HIS A 252 -21.78 -5.06 7.24
N PHE A 253 -22.41 -4.42 6.27
CA PHE A 253 -21.81 -3.97 5.02
C PHE A 253 -21.87 -2.45 4.92
N LEU A 254 -20.76 -1.85 4.50
CA LEU A 254 -20.64 -0.47 4.06
C LEU A 254 -20.19 -0.50 2.59
N THR A 255 -21.04 0.00 1.71
CA THR A 255 -20.85 0.01 0.25
C THR A 255 -19.89 1.11 -0.21
N PHE A 256 -19.45 1.08 -1.47
CA PHE A 256 -18.53 2.08 -2.00
C PHE A 256 -19.14 3.49 -2.06
N ASP A 257 -20.47 3.62 -2.14
CA ASP A 257 -21.13 4.94 -2.18
C ASP A 257 -21.76 5.33 -0.83
N GLY A 258 -21.44 4.60 0.24
CA GLY A 258 -21.72 4.99 1.62
C GLY A 258 -23.05 4.48 2.20
N LEU A 259 -23.81 3.65 1.47
CA LEU A 259 -24.98 2.96 2.02
C LEU A 259 -24.53 1.82 2.95
N ASN A 260 -25.31 1.60 4.01
CA ASN A 260 -25.07 0.51 4.96
C ASN A 260 -26.27 -0.44 5.05
N PHE A 261 -25.98 -1.72 5.28
CA PHE A 261 -26.98 -2.74 5.55
C PHE A 261 -26.38 -3.93 6.29
N THR A 262 -27.22 -4.87 6.72
CA THR A 262 -26.78 -6.09 7.41
C THR A 262 -27.31 -7.31 6.69
N PHE A 263 -26.42 -8.24 6.35
CA PHE A 263 -26.77 -9.49 5.69
C PHE A 263 -26.07 -10.66 6.36
N LYS A 264 -26.85 -11.56 6.96
CA LYS A 264 -26.36 -12.63 7.85
C LYS A 264 -26.66 -14.01 7.31
N GLY A 265 -26.53 -14.17 5.99
CA GLY A 265 -26.70 -15.46 5.34
C GLY A 265 -25.58 -16.42 5.76
N GLN A 266 -25.87 -17.70 5.91
CA GLN A 266 -24.86 -18.75 6.11
C GLN A 266 -24.50 -19.34 4.75
N GLY A 267 -23.24 -19.21 4.31
CA GLY A 267 -22.86 -19.63 2.97
C GLY A 267 -21.60 -18.95 2.41
N GLU A 268 -21.51 -18.89 1.09
CA GLU A 268 -20.44 -18.23 0.33
C GLU A 268 -21.05 -17.22 -0.64
N TYR A 269 -20.59 -15.97 -0.57
CA TYR A 269 -21.19 -14.85 -1.29
C TYR A 269 -20.16 -14.02 -2.05
N THR A 270 -20.61 -13.47 -3.16
CA THR A 270 -19.85 -12.56 -3.99
C THR A 270 -19.92 -11.17 -3.39
N LEU A 271 -18.81 -10.66 -2.85
CA LEU A 271 -18.77 -9.37 -2.19
C LEU A 271 -18.60 -8.24 -3.21
N VAL A 272 -17.65 -8.42 -4.13
CA VAL A 272 -17.49 -7.56 -5.31
C VAL A 272 -16.87 -8.34 -6.46
N GLU A 273 -17.38 -8.10 -7.67
CA GLU A 273 -16.75 -8.45 -8.93
C GLU A 273 -16.62 -7.21 -9.81
N SER A 274 -15.65 -7.24 -10.72
CA SER A 274 -15.52 -6.21 -11.74
C SER A 274 -15.21 -6.78 -13.12
N ASP A 275 -15.93 -6.28 -14.13
CA ASP A 275 -15.70 -6.62 -15.54
C ASP A 275 -14.47 -5.91 -16.13
N LEU A 276 -13.99 -4.82 -15.50
CA LEU A 276 -12.82 -4.07 -15.94
C LEU A 276 -11.54 -4.91 -15.91
N THR A 277 -11.33 -5.65 -14.82
CA THR A 277 -10.10 -6.42 -14.57
C THR A 277 -10.36 -7.89 -14.28
N SER A 278 -11.62 -8.34 -14.32
CA SER A 278 -12.04 -9.64 -13.80
C SER A 278 -11.68 -9.83 -12.32
N LEU A 279 -11.74 -8.75 -11.52
CA LEU A 279 -11.61 -8.80 -10.07
C LEU A 279 -12.76 -9.62 -9.49
N ARG A 280 -12.47 -10.49 -8.52
CA ARG A 280 -13.44 -11.24 -7.74
C ARG A 280 -12.99 -11.30 -6.28
N VAL A 281 -13.87 -10.88 -5.38
CA VAL A 281 -13.70 -11.00 -3.93
C VAL A 281 -14.94 -11.70 -3.36
N GLN A 282 -14.72 -12.83 -2.71
CA GLN A 282 -15.77 -13.69 -2.17
C GLN A 282 -15.60 -13.86 -0.66
N GLY A 283 -16.71 -13.91 0.07
CA GLY A 283 -16.74 -14.08 1.52
C GLY A 283 -17.50 -15.34 1.92
N ARG A 284 -16.93 -16.14 2.80
CA ARG A 284 -17.59 -17.28 3.44
C ARG A 284 -18.04 -16.89 4.83
N THR A 285 -19.32 -16.99 5.10
CA THR A 285 -19.90 -16.75 6.42
C THR A 285 -20.31 -18.06 7.08
N GLN A 286 -20.03 -18.16 8.38
CA GLN A 286 -20.36 -19.32 9.20
C GLN A 286 -21.17 -18.91 10.41
N GLN A 287 -21.95 -19.86 10.96
CA GLN A 287 -22.74 -19.62 12.16
C GLN A 287 -21.82 -19.27 13.33
N ALA A 288 -22.09 -18.13 13.96
CA ALA A 288 -21.38 -17.70 15.15
C ALA A 288 -21.64 -18.66 16.31
N ARG A 289 -20.70 -18.77 17.25
CA ARG A 289 -20.89 -19.54 18.48
C ARG A 289 -20.99 -18.58 19.66
N PHE A 290 -21.97 -18.82 20.53
CA PHE A 290 -22.03 -18.17 21.83
C PHE A 290 -20.81 -18.56 22.69
N PRO A 291 -20.47 -17.79 23.73
CA PRO A 291 -19.37 -18.14 24.65
C PRO A 291 -19.52 -19.53 25.32
N ASN A 292 -20.74 -20.05 25.41
CA ASN A 292 -21.05 -21.39 25.91
C ASN A 292 -20.87 -22.50 24.85
N GLY A 293 -20.45 -22.17 23.63
CA GLY A 293 -20.24 -23.08 22.51
C GLY A 293 -21.47 -23.41 21.67
N THR A 294 -22.68 -22.98 22.06
CA THR A 294 -23.91 -23.24 21.26
C THR A 294 -23.98 -22.30 20.05
N GLY A 295 -24.60 -22.76 18.95
CA GLY A 295 -24.76 -21.92 17.75
C GLY A 295 -25.68 -20.73 18.00
N ALA A 296 -25.20 -19.53 17.67
CA ALA A 296 -26.00 -18.31 17.66
C ALA A 296 -26.81 -18.21 16.37
N GLN A 297 -27.93 -17.49 16.40
CA GLN A 297 -28.77 -17.25 15.21
C GLN A 297 -28.24 -16.07 14.38
N VAL A 298 -26.91 -15.98 14.26
CA VAL A 298 -26.19 -15.00 13.43
C VAL A 298 -24.96 -15.66 12.83
N THR A 299 -24.36 -15.01 11.84
CA THR A 299 -23.18 -15.48 11.15
C THR A 299 -22.04 -14.50 11.31
N GLY A 300 -20.84 -14.83 10.84
CA GLY A 300 -19.80 -13.85 10.58
C GLY A 300 -18.82 -14.36 9.55
N LEU A 301 -18.00 -13.48 8.99
CA LEU A 301 -17.01 -13.85 7.99
C LEU A 301 -15.95 -14.78 8.61
N SER A 302 -15.74 -15.92 7.95
CA SER A 302 -14.82 -16.98 8.36
C SER A 302 -13.69 -17.21 7.36
N ALA A 303 -13.92 -16.86 6.09
CA ALA A 303 -12.90 -16.83 5.05
C ALA A 303 -13.21 -15.75 4.02
N VAL A 304 -12.17 -15.19 3.40
CA VAL A 304 -12.24 -14.31 2.24
C VAL A 304 -11.29 -14.85 1.18
N ALA A 305 -11.77 -15.05 -0.04
CA ALA A 305 -10.96 -15.47 -1.17
C ALA A 305 -11.02 -14.44 -2.30
N MET A 306 -9.89 -14.17 -2.93
CA MET A 306 -9.77 -13.09 -3.91
C MET A 306 -8.82 -13.43 -5.06
N GLN A 307 -9.14 -12.91 -6.23
CA GLN A 307 -8.34 -13.01 -7.44
C GLN A 307 -8.67 -11.85 -8.39
N GLU A 308 -7.68 -11.35 -9.11
CA GLU A 308 -7.88 -10.44 -10.24
C GLU A 308 -7.28 -11.02 -11.52
N ASN A 309 -8.02 -10.98 -12.63
CA ASN A 309 -7.57 -11.50 -13.92
C ASN A 309 -7.05 -12.95 -13.81
N ASN A 310 -5.74 -13.16 -14.06
CA ASN A 310 -5.08 -14.45 -13.98
C ASN A 310 -4.01 -14.49 -12.88
N SER A 311 -4.13 -13.60 -11.89
CA SER A 311 -3.27 -13.58 -10.70
C SER A 311 -3.38 -14.87 -9.89
N ASP A 312 -2.44 -15.06 -8.98
CA ASP A 312 -2.55 -16.09 -7.97
C ASP A 312 -3.80 -15.89 -7.08
N VAL A 313 -4.40 -16.98 -6.62
CA VAL A 313 -5.56 -16.91 -5.71
C VAL A 313 -5.06 -16.82 -4.27
N ILE A 314 -5.55 -15.83 -3.54
CA ILE A 314 -5.33 -15.69 -2.10
C ILE A 314 -6.63 -16.00 -1.36
N GLU A 315 -6.55 -16.87 -0.36
CA GLU A 315 -7.62 -17.11 0.61
C GLU A 315 -7.09 -16.83 2.01
N VAL A 316 -7.80 -16.01 2.77
CA VAL A 316 -7.52 -15.74 4.19
C VAL A 316 -8.67 -16.31 5.00
N ARG A 317 -8.39 -17.17 5.98
CA ARG A 317 -9.43 -17.86 6.76
C ARG A 317 -9.00 -18.12 8.19
N TYR A 318 -9.98 -18.43 9.05
CA TYR A 318 -9.68 -19.09 10.32
C TYR A 318 -9.49 -20.59 10.12
N SER A 319 -8.43 -21.13 10.72
CA SER A 319 -8.24 -22.57 10.94
C SER A 319 -9.24 -23.11 11.98
N GLU A 320 -9.29 -24.43 12.14
CA GLU A 320 -10.10 -25.08 13.18
C GLU A 320 -9.72 -24.62 14.60
N ASP A 321 -8.45 -24.27 14.81
CA ASP A 321 -7.90 -23.75 16.07
C ASP A 321 -8.06 -22.22 16.21
N LEU A 322 -8.85 -21.58 15.32
CA LEU A 322 -9.08 -20.13 15.28
C LEU A 322 -7.82 -19.27 15.05
N ASN A 323 -6.76 -19.86 14.49
CA ASN A 323 -5.62 -19.11 13.98
C ASN A 323 -5.90 -18.60 12.57
N LEU A 324 -5.48 -17.39 12.25
CA LEU A 324 -5.58 -16.84 10.90
C LEU A 324 -4.57 -17.55 9.99
N GLU A 325 -5.06 -18.11 8.88
CA GLU A 325 -4.27 -18.75 7.84
C GLU A 325 -4.39 -17.97 6.53
N VAL A 326 -3.29 -17.93 5.77
CA VAL A 326 -3.27 -17.41 4.40
C VAL A 326 -2.88 -18.55 3.47
N LEU A 327 -3.70 -18.78 2.45
CA LEU A 327 -3.49 -19.80 1.43
C LEU A 327 -3.17 -19.12 0.11
N LEU A 328 -2.08 -19.55 -0.52
CA LEU A 328 -1.69 -19.22 -1.89
C LEU A 328 -2.00 -20.41 -2.78
N ASN A 329 -2.94 -20.27 -3.72
CA ASN A 329 -3.33 -21.34 -4.63
C ASN A 329 -3.59 -22.67 -3.88
N GLN A 330 -4.44 -22.61 -2.85
CA GLN A 330 -4.85 -23.74 -2.00
C GLN A 330 -3.77 -24.28 -1.04
N LYS A 331 -2.61 -23.64 -0.92
CA LYS A 331 -1.55 -24.04 0.01
C LYS A 331 -1.32 -22.99 1.08
N VAL A 332 -1.33 -23.39 2.35
CA VAL A 332 -0.99 -22.50 3.46
C VAL A 332 0.45 -22.01 3.31
N ILE A 333 0.65 -20.70 3.46
CA ILE A 333 1.96 -20.04 3.44
C ILE A 333 2.28 -19.44 4.81
N SER A 334 3.57 -19.18 5.05
CA SER A 334 4.05 -18.60 6.32
C SER A 334 4.74 -17.26 6.08
N PHE A 335 4.53 -16.32 7.00
CA PHE A 335 5.21 -15.02 7.07
C PHE A 335 6.32 -15.00 8.13
N SER A 336 6.84 -16.16 8.52
CA SER A 336 7.90 -16.28 9.54
C SER A 336 9.25 -15.74 9.09
N GLU A 337 9.55 -15.81 7.79
CA GLU A 337 10.82 -15.34 7.21
C GLU A 337 10.73 -13.91 6.66
N GLN A 338 9.57 -13.52 6.15
CA GLN A 338 9.34 -12.21 5.53
C GLN A 338 7.89 -11.77 5.74
N SER A 339 7.68 -10.45 5.84
CA SER A 339 6.36 -9.85 6.04
C SER A 339 5.63 -9.52 4.73
N TRP A 340 6.24 -9.78 3.57
CA TRP A 340 5.65 -9.50 2.27
C TRP A 340 6.13 -10.47 1.19
N MET A 341 5.38 -10.57 0.09
CA MET A 341 5.67 -11.41 -1.08
C MET A 341 5.18 -10.71 -2.35
N ASP A 342 6.01 -10.67 -3.40
CA ASP A 342 5.58 -10.32 -4.75
C ASP A 342 5.21 -11.59 -5.52
N LEU A 343 3.96 -11.68 -5.94
CA LEU A 343 3.33 -12.88 -6.51
C LEU A 343 2.81 -12.57 -7.91
N LYS A 344 2.26 -13.58 -8.59
CA LYS A 344 1.75 -13.36 -9.95
C LYS A 344 0.55 -12.42 -9.90
N GLY A 345 0.75 -11.18 -10.38
CA GLY A 345 -0.33 -10.18 -10.53
C GLY A 345 -0.80 -9.52 -9.24
N LEU A 346 -0.09 -9.74 -8.12
CA LEU A 346 -0.41 -9.11 -6.84
C LEU A 346 0.81 -9.06 -5.92
N PHE A 347 0.78 -8.13 -5.00
CA PHE A 347 1.68 -8.03 -3.87
C PHE A 347 0.90 -8.36 -2.58
N LEU A 348 1.50 -9.16 -1.72
CA LEU A 348 0.90 -9.65 -0.48
C LEU A 348 1.74 -9.19 0.71
N HIS A 349 1.09 -8.64 1.73
CA HIS A 349 1.75 -8.16 2.94
C HIS A 349 1.00 -8.64 4.19
N SER A 350 1.76 -8.97 5.23
CA SER A 350 1.26 -9.29 6.56
C SER A 350 1.96 -8.41 7.60
N THR A 351 1.17 -7.75 8.44
CA THR A 351 1.70 -7.03 9.61
C THR A 351 2.02 -7.98 10.77
N ALA A 352 2.69 -7.47 11.80
CA ALA A 352 3.03 -8.24 13.01
C ALA A 352 1.78 -8.70 13.81
N ASP A 353 0.68 -7.95 13.72
CA ASP A 353 -0.64 -8.28 14.28
C ASP A 353 -1.51 -9.11 13.32
N GLN A 354 -0.92 -9.67 12.25
CA GLN A 354 -1.58 -10.54 11.27
C GLN A 354 -2.69 -9.86 10.45
N ASN A 355 -2.62 -8.55 10.21
CA ASN A 355 -3.44 -7.92 9.18
C ASN A 355 -2.85 -8.26 7.82
N ILE A 356 -3.69 -8.78 6.92
CA ILE A 356 -3.30 -9.20 5.57
C ILE A 356 -3.76 -8.14 4.58
N THR A 357 -2.85 -7.65 3.76
CA THR A 357 -3.14 -6.72 2.67
C THR A 357 -2.73 -7.35 1.34
N VAL A 358 -3.69 -7.44 0.42
CA VAL A 358 -3.50 -7.90 -0.96
C VAL A 358 -3.64 -6.71 -1.89
N MET A 359 -2.63 -6.42 -2.69
CA MET A 359 -2.59 -5.29 -3.62
C MET A 359 -2.42 -5.82 -5.05
N PHE A 360 -3.47 -5.71 -5.87
CA PHE A 360 -3.45 -6.19 -7.25
C PHE A 360 -2.78 -5.19 -8.20
N SER A 361 -2.30 -5.67 -9.35
CA SER A 361 -1.64 -4.82 -10.35
C SER A 361 -2.55 -3.73 -10.94
N SER A 362 -3.88 -3.85 -10.83
CA SER A 362 -4.80 -2.76 -11.18
C SER A 362 -4.78 -1.59 -10.18
N GLY A 363 -4.19 -1.76 -9.00
CA GLY A 363 -4.30 -0.84 -7.87
C GLY A 363 -5.48 -1.13 -6.94
N SER A 364 -6.24 -2.20 -7.16
CA SER A 364 -7.23 -2.70 -6.20
C SER A 364 -6.55 -3.26 -4.95
N GLY A 365 -7.02 -2.85 -3.77
CA GLY A 365 -6.56 -3.33 -2.48
C GLY A 365 -7.62 -4.13 -1.74
N VAL A 366 -7.21 -5.16 -1.00
CA VAL A 366 -8.06 -5.91 -0.08
C VAL A 366 -7.33 -6.09 1.26
N GLU A 367 -7.91 -5.57 2.34
CA GLU A 367 -7.43 -5.76 3.70
C GLU A 367 -8.31 -6.73 4.46
N ILE A 368 -7.69 -7.68 5.15
CA ILE A 368 -8.36 -8.65 6.01
C ILE A 368 -7.73 -8.61 7.40
N ARG A 369 -8.57 -8.53 8.43
CA ARG A 369 -8.15 -8.55 9.84
C ARG A 369 -8.97 -9.57 10.61
N GLY A 370 -8.31 -10.40 11.41
CA GLY A 370 -8.99 -11.32 12.32
C GLY A 370 -9.25 -10.66 13.67
N SER A 371 -10.51 -10.43 14.05
CA SER A 371 -10.84 -9.82 15.35
C SER A 371 -12.19 -10.30 15.88
N GLY A 372 -12.28 -10.58 17.18
CA GLY A 372 -13.54 -11.01 17.80
C GLY A 372 -14.09 -12.36 17.33
N GLY A 373 -13.29 -13.18 16.65
CA GLY A 373 -13.72 -14.47 16.07
C GLY A 373 -14.35 -14.35 14.68
N PHE A 374 -14.35 -13.16 14.09
CA PHE A 374 -14.77 -12.90 12.71
C PHE A 374 -13.68 -12.18 11.92
N LEU A 375 -13.74 -12.31 10.60
CA LEU A 375 -12.92 -11.51 9.72
C LEU A 375 -13.60 -10.16 9.48
N THR A 376 -12.82 -9.09 9.56
CA THR A 376 -13.15 -7.79 9.00
C THR A 376 -12.47 -7.66 7.65
N LEU A 377 -13.22 -7.21 6.65
CA LEU A 377 -12.78 -6.98 5.28
C LEU A 377 -12.91 -5.49 4.94
N THR A 378 -11.90 -4.95 4.26
CA THR A 378 -11.99 -3.67 3.56
C THR A 378 -11.48 -3.85 2.12
N VAL A 379 -12.22 -3.32 1.14
CA VAL A 379 -11.82 -3.31 -0.27
C VAL A 379 -11.62 -1.85 -0.69
N LEU A 380 -10.49 -1.57 -1.33
CA LEU A 380 -10.12 -0.26 -1.87
C LEU A 380 -10.06 -0.34 -3.39
N LEU A 381 -10.90 0.41 -4.09
CA LEU A 381 -10.93 0.43 -5.56
C LEU A 381 -10.61 1.82 -6.12
N PRO A 382 -9.64 1.94 -7.04
CA PRO A 382 -9.38 3.19 -7.75
C PRO A 382 -10.58 3.68 -8.57
N GLU A 383 -10.65 4.99 -8.84
CA GLU A 383 -11.74 5.65 -9.59
C GLU A 383 -12.07 4.99 -10.95
N LYS A 384 -11.09 4.36 -11.62
CA LYS A 384 -11.34 3.65 -12.90
C LYS A 384 -12.36 2.50 -12.80
N PHE A 385 -12.62 1.98 -11.60
CA PHE A 385 -13.64 0.95 -11.36
C PHE A 385 -15.07 1.52 -11.32
N MET A 386 -15.26 2.83 -11.45
CA MET A 386 -16.58 3.45 -11.45
C MET A 386 -17.48 2.85 -12.53
N ASN A 387 -18.70 2.45 -12.16
CA ASN A 387 -19.67 1.74 -13.00
C ASN A 387 -19.25 0.34 -13.47
N HIS A 388 -18.15 -0.20 -12.94
CA HIS A 388 -17.61 -1.50 -13.31
C HIS A 388 -17.70 -2.53 -12.18
N THR A 389 -18.40 -2.23 -11.08
CA THR A 389 -18.55 -3.15 -9.94
C THR A 389 -19.95 -3.71 -9.82
N GLN A 390 -20.05 -4.90 -9.24
CA GLN A 390 -21.31 -5.54 -8.84
C GLN A 390 -21.05 -6.46 -7.65
N GLY A 391 -22.07 -6.75 -6.83
CA GLY A 391 -21.94 -7.64 -5.67
C GLY A 391 -22.66 -7.07 -4.45
N LEU A 392 -22.35 -7.59 -3.26
CA LEU A 392 -22.87 -7.06 -1.99
C LEU A 392 -22.35 -5.65 -1.65
N PHE A 393 -21.24 -5.22 -2.24
CA PHE A 393 -20.75 -3.83 -2.15
C PHE A 393 -21.33 -2.90 -3.23
N GLY A 394 -22.25 -3.39 -4.04
CA GLY A 394 -23.02 -2.61 -5.01
C GLY A 394 -22.24 -2.12 -6.23
N VAL A 395 -22.82 -1.12 -6.91
CA VAL A 395 -22.28 -0.50 -8.11
C VAL A 395 -21.63 0.82 -7.72
N MET A 396 -20.30 0.87 -7.75
CA MET A 396 -19.54 2.06 -7.37
C MET A 396 -19.75 3.16 -8.42
N ASN A 397 -20.65 4.10 -8.17
CA ASN A 397 -20.98 5.16 -9.12
C ASN A 397 -21.36 6.50 -8.45
N GLY A 398 -21.38 6.56 -7.12
CA GLY A 398 -21.81 7.71 -6.31
C GLY A 398 -23.33 7.81 -6.12
N ASN A 399 -24.10 6.77 -6.41
CA ASN A 399 -25.55 6.75 -6.32
C ASN A 399 -26.02 5.67 -5.34
N THR A 400 -26.43 6.07 -4.15
CA THR A 400 -26.91 5.11 -3.14
C THR A 400 -28.21 4.41 -3.51
N GLU A 401 -28.97 4.90 -4.50
CA GLU A 401 -30.30 4.35 -4.86
C GLU A 401 -30.22 3.03 -5.65
N ASP A 402 -29.06 2.65 -6.19
CA ASP A 402 -28.88 1.42 -6.96
C ASP A 402 -27.98 0.37 -6.28
N GLU A 403 -27.60 0.61 -5.03
CA GLU A 403 -26.74 -0.27 -4.24
C GLU A 403 -27.29 -1.70 -4.10
N TYR A 404 -28.62 -1.83 -4.01
CA TYR A 404 -29.29 -3.13 -3.94
C TYR A 404 -29.65 -3.65 -5.34
N THR A 405 -28.65 -3.77 -6.20
CA THR A 405 -28.77 -4.34 -7.55
C THR A 405 -28.56 -5.86 -7.51
N PHE A 406 -29.56 -6.61 -7.95
CA PHE A 406 -29.50 -8.07 -8.10
C PHE A 406 -28.62 -8.49 -9.29
N LYS A 407 -28.19 -9.76 -9.35
CA LYS A 407 -27.44 -10.31 -10.50
C LYS A 407 -28.17 -10.15 -11.84
N ASN A 408 -29.51 -10.13 -11.82
CA ASN A 408 -30.36 -9.91 -13.00
C ASN A 408 -30.51 -8.42 -13.38
N LYS A 409 -29.79 -7.52 -12.72
CA LYS A 409 -29.81 -6.05 -12.89
C LYS A 409 -31.11 -5.36 -12.49
N THR A 410 -32.00 -6.03 -11.77
CA THR A 410 -33.13 -5.37 -11.12
C THR A 410 -32.67 -4.70 -9.82
N ILE A 411 -33.31 -3.58 -9.46
CA ILE A 411 -32.94 -2.77 -8.30
C ILE A 411 -34.02 -2.89 -7.24
N MET A 412 -33.60 -3.15 -6.00
CA MET A 412 -34.47 -3.08 -4.82
C MET A 412 -34.42 -1.68 -4.20
N SER A 413 -35.53 -1.23 -3.62
CA SER A 413 -35.57 0.05 -2.90
C SER A 413 -34.59 0.07 -1.72
N ILE A 414 -33.93 1.21 -1.50
CA ILE A 414 -33.07 1.43 -0.33
C ILE A 414 -33.79 1.32 1.02
N ASN A 415 -35.12 1.46 1.02
CA ASN A 415 -35.98 1.32 2.21
C ASN A 415 -36.45 -0.13 2.44
N ALA A 416 -35.76 -1.11 1.85
CA ALA A 416 -36.06 -2.53 2.01
C ALA A 416 -36.02 -2.98 3.47
N SER A 417 -36.90 -3.91 3.84
CA SER A 417 -36.87 -4.52 5.17
C SER A 417 -35.64 -5.43 5.33
N PRO A 418 -35.18 -5.70 6.57
CA PRO A 418 -34.10 -6.65 6.81
C PRO A 418 -34.32 -8.04 6.18
N GLN A 419 -35.58 -8.48 6.05
CA GLN A 419 -35.94 -9.73 5.38
C GLN A 419 -35.72 -9.64 3.86
N GLN A 420 -36.11 -8.54 3.24
CA GLN A 420 -35.86 -8.30 1.82
C GLN A 420 -34.35 -8.18 1.53
N LEU A 421 -33.60 -7.54 2.42
CA LEU A 421 -32.13 -7.47 2.33
C LEU A 421 -31.48 -8.85 2.45
N PHE A 422 -32.09 -9.77 3.21
CA PHE A 422 -31.64 -11.16 3.28
C PHE A 422 -31.88 -11.92 1.99
N GLU A 423 -33.04 -11.72 1.34
CA GLU A 423 -33.32 -12.25 0.00
C GLU A 423 -32.37 -11.67 -1.06
N PHE A 424 -32.09 -10.37 -0.98
CA PHE A 424 -31.10 -9.70 -1.82
C PHE A 424 -29.70 -10.33 -1.65
N GLY A 425 -29.24 -10.46 -0.40
CA GLY A 425 -27.92 -11.03 -0.15
C GLY A 425 -27.79 -12.50 -0.59
N ALA A 426 -28.86 -13.28 -0.43
CA ALA A 426 -28.93 -14.66 -0.91
C ALA A 426 -28.78 -14.78 -2.44
N ASN A 427 -29.21 -13.77 -3.21
CA ASN A 427 -29.04 -13.75 -4.67
C ASN A 427 -27.57 -13.67 -5.09
N TRP A 428 -26.70 -13.14 -4.22
CA TRP A 428 -25.27 -13.03 -4.43
C TRP A 428 -24.47 -14.26 -3.99
N ALA A 429 -25.14 -15.40 -3.73
CA ALA A 429 -24.47 -16.67 -3.50
C ALA A 429 -23.49 -17.00 -4.65
N VAL A 430 -22.29 -17.47 -4.28
CA VAL A 430 -21.25 -17.91 -5.22
C VAL A 430 -21.76 -19.08 -6.04
N GLU A 431 -21.28 -19.24 -7.26
CA GLU A 431 -21.58 -20.40 -8.10
C GLU A 431 -20.43 -21.41 -8.00
N ASN A 432 -20.74 -22.72 -8.07
CA ASN A 432 -19.72 -23.77 -7.92
C ASN A 432 -18.55 -23.63 -8.90
N GLY A 433 -18.83 -23.19 -10.15
CA GLY A 433 -17.80 -23.01 -11.18
C GLY A 433 -16.94 -21.77 -11.00
N THR A 434 -17.33 -20.83 -10.13
CA THR A 434 -16.64 -19.54 -9.93
C THR A 434 -16.04 -19.38 -8.54
N SER A 435 -16.22 -20.36 -7.65
CA SER A 435 -15.66 -20.34 -6.30
C SER A 435 -14.13 -20.27 -6.32
N LEU A 436 -13.58 -19.37 -5.52
CA LEU A 436 -12.15 -19.23 -5.28
C LEU A 436 -11.67 -20.00 -4.04
N PHE A 437 -12.58 -20.56 -3.25
CA PHE A 437 -12.24 -21.17 -1.98
C PHE A 437 -11.65 -22.57 -2.10
N THR A 438 -10.81 -22.90 -1.13
CA THR A 438 -10.26 -24.21 -0.88
C THR A 438 -11.21 -25.05 -0.02
N TYR A 439 -11.36 -26.33 -0.35
CA TYR A 439 -12.17 -27.32 0.38
C TYR A 439 -11.32 -28.52 0.76
N ASP A 440 -10.42 -28.33 1.72
CA ASP A 440 -9.37 -29.25 2.16
C ASP A 440 -9.71 -30.02 3.43
N THR A 441 -10.91 -29.85 4.00
CA THR A 441 -11.41 -30.61 5.14
C THR A 441 -12.78 -31.22 4.84
N ASP A 442 -13.11 -32.33 5.51
CA ASP A 442 -14.43 -32.98 5.38
C ASP A 442 -15.56 -32.01 5.76
N PHE A 443 -15.33 -31.12 6.73
CA PHE A 443 -16.29 -30.08 7.09
C PHE A 443 -16.56 -29.14 5.91
N LEU A 444 -15.51 -28.60 5.28
CA LEU A 444 -15.65 -27.67 4.16
C LEU A 444 -16.27 -28.34 2.93
N VAL A 445 -15.88 -29.57 2.65
CA VAL A 445 -16.43 -30.36 1.53
C VAL A 445 -17.93 -30.61 1.73
N ASN A 446 -18.34 -31.09 2.90
CA ASN A 446 -19.73 -31.43 3.15
C ASN A 446 -20.65 -30.20 3.28
N ASN A 447 -20.16 -29.11 3.88
CA ASN A 447 -21.00 -27.94 4.18
C ASN A 447 -20.95 -26.83 3.12
N PHE A 448 -19.98 -26.85 2.20
CA PHE A 448 -19.85 -25.79 1.19
C PHE A 448 -19.59 -26.31 -0.22
N PHE A 449 -18.84 -27.40 -0.41
CA PHE A 449 -18.58 -27.91 -1.75
C PHE A 449 -19.79 -28.66 -2.34
N TYR A 450 -20.35 -29.59 -1.57
CA TYR A 450 -21.54 -30.37 -2.00
C TYR A 450 -22.87 -29.72 -1.64
N ALA A 451 -22.90 -28.84 -0.64
CA ALA A 451 -24.09 -28.13 -0.21
C ALA A 451 -24.40 -26.92 -1.10
N GLU A 452 -25.61 -26.39 -0.97
CA GLU A 452 -25.97 -25.11 -1.57
C GLU A 452 -25.13 -23.98 -0.97
N LYS A 453 -24.78 -23.00 -1.81
CA LYS A 453 -23.92 -21.88 -1.44
C LYS A 453 -24.60 -20.85 -0.55
N HIS A 454 -25.92 -20.97 -0.38
CA HIS A 454 -26.71 -20.25 0.61
C HIS A 454 -27.60 -21.25 1.34
N ASN A 455 -27.49 -21.33 2.67
CA ASN A 455 -28.37 -22.18 3.47
C ASN A 455 -29.72 -21.47 3.72
N ALA A 456 -30.71 -21.75 2.87
CA ALA A 456 -32.06 -21.19 2.99
C ALA A 456 -32.80 -21.61 4.28
N SER A 457 -32.35 -22.66 4.98
CA SER A 457 -32.95 -23.10 6.25
C SER A 457 -32.44 -22.28 7.45
N PHE A 458 -31.35 -21.53 7.28
CA PHE A 458 -30.81 -20.68 8.33
C PHE A 458 -31.54 -19.33 8.34
N LEU A 459 -32.32 -19.06 9.39
CA LEU A 459 -33.00 -17.79 9.59
C LEU A 459 -32.30 -16.99 10.70
N PRO A 460 -31.66 -15.85 10.36
CA PRO A 460 -30.96 -15.06 11.36
C PRO A 460 -31.92 -14.19 12.19
N VAL A 461 -31.41 -13.66 13.30
CA VAL A 461 -32.09 -12.59 14.05
C VAL A 461 -32.11 -11.32 13.20
N PHE A 462 -33.30 -10.88 12.79
CA PHE A 462 -33.46 -9.62 12.06
C PHE A 462 -33.50 -8.40 12.98
N PHE A 463 -34.14 -8.54 14.15
CA PHE A 463 -34.32 -7.48 15.12
C PHE A 463 -33.98 -8.02 16.53
N PRO A 464 -32.81 -7.66 17.08
CA PRO A 464 -32.47 -8.04 18.44
C PRO A 464 -33.36 -7.27 19.44
N TYR A 465 -33.79 -7.96 20.49
CA TYR A 465 -34.54 -7.34 21.59
C TYR A 465 -33.57 -6.87 22.66
N GLU A 466 -33.64 -5.57 22.99
CA GLU A 466 -32.90 -4.99 24.10
C GLU A 466 -33.76 -5.03 25.35
N ASP A 467 -33.49 -6.00 26.24
CA ASP A 467 -34.18 -6.14 27.53
C ASP A 467 -33.53 -5.22 28.57
N PRO A 468 -34.21 -4.17 29.09
CA PRO A 468 -33.65 -3.29 30.11
C PRO A 468 -33.31 -3.99 31.43
N ALA A 469 -33.85 -5.18 31.68
CA ALA A 469 -33.53 -5.98 32.86
C ALA A 469 -32.26 -6.82 32.68
N ASP A 470 -31.74 -6.99 31.46
CA ASP A 470 -30.55 -7.76 31.19
C ASP A 470 -29.29 -6.99 31.62
N PRO A 471 -28.47 -7.53 32.55
CA PRO A 471 -27.23 -6.89 32.99
C PRO A 471 -26.27 -6.56 31.85
N LEU A 472 -26.27 -7.36 30.76
CA LEU A 472 -25.41 -7.13 29.60
C LEU A 472 -25.73 -5.79 28.92
N VAL A 473 -27.00 -5.36 28.93
CA VAL A 473 -27.42 -4.12 28.24
C VAL A 473 -26.76 -2.90 28.87
N LYS A 474 -26.56 -2.88 30.19
CA LYS A 474 -25.86 -1.78 30.86
C LYS A 474 -24.40 -1.67 30.42
N GLU A 475 -23.71 -2.81 30.32
CA GLU A 475 -22.32 -2.85 29.85
C GLU A 475 -22.20 -2.53 28.36
N MET A 476 -23.15 -3.03 27.56
CA MET A 476 -23.28 -2.73 26.13
C MET A 476 -23.45 -1.23 25.88
N VAL A 477 -24.35 -0.56 26.60
CA VAL A 477 -24.54 0.90 26.44
C VAL A 477 -23.25 1.65 26.75
N SER A 478 -22.52 1.24 27.78
CA SER A 478 -21.22 1.85 28.12
C SER A 478 -20.15 1.59 27.05
N LEU A 479 -20.17 0.42 26.41
CA LEU A 479 -19.19 0.05 25.39
C LEU A 479 -19.54 0.63 24.03
N CYS A 480 -20.76 0.42 23.55
CA CYS A 480 -21.17 0.76 22.20
C CYS A 480 -21.62 2.20 22.05
N ASP A 481 -22.02 2.85 23.14
CA ASP A 481 -22.70 4.14 23.12
C ASP A 481 -23.87 4.12 22.11
N SER A 482 -23.78 4.92 21.06
CA SER A 482 -24.78 5.07 19.99
C SER A 482 -24.47 4.27 18.72
N ASP A 483 -23.39 3.48 18.70
CA ASP A 483 -23.00 2.67 17.55
C ASP A 483 -24.00 1.50 17.31
N PRO A 484 -24.79 1.53 16.22
CA PRO A 484 -25.85 0.55 16.01
C PRO A 484 -25.32 -0.85 15.73
N PHE A 485 -24.19 -0.97 15.05
CA PHE A 485 -23.56 -2.24 14.69
C PHE A 485 -23.02 -2.95 15.94
N CYS A 486 -22.29 -2.20 16.79
CA CYS A 486 -21.79 -2.72 18.06
C CYS A 486 -22.94 -3.23 18.94
N ARG A 487 -24.02 -2.46 19.09
CA ARG A 487 -25.17 -2.86 19.92
C ARG A 487 -25.83 -4.12 19.36
N PHE A 488 -26.01 -4.18 18.04
CA PHE A 488 -26.58 -5.34 17.37
C PHE A 488 -25.77 -6.60 17.69
N ASP A 489 -24.46 -6.55 17.45
CA ASP A 489 -23.56 -7.68 17.67
C ASP A 489 -23.49 -8.12 19.13
N VAL A 490 -23.49 -7.19 20.09
CA VAL A 490 -23.51 -7.57 21.51
C VAL A 490 -24.80 -8.31 21.86
N LEU A 491 -25.95 -7.84 21.36
CA LEU A 491 -27.24 -8.48 21.64
C LEU A 491 -27.36 -9.85 20.97
N THR A 492 -26.88 -10.00 19.73
CA THR A 492 -27.01 -11.26 18.98
C THR A 492 -25.96 -12.31 19.34
N THR A 493 -24.73 -11.89 19.66
CA THR A 493 -23.63 -12.80 20.02
C THR A 493 -23.45 -12.99 21.52
N ARG A 494 -24.07 -12.12 22.34
CA ARG A 494 -23.90 -12.07 23.80
C ARG A 494 -22.44 -11.83 24.22
N SER A 495 -21.66 -11.11 23.40
CA SER A 495 -20.23 -10.89 23.61
C SER A 495 -19.86 -9.41 23.49
N LEU A 496 -19.41 -8.81 24.59
CA LEU A 496 -18.84 -7.45 24.59
C LEU A 496 -17.54 -7.37 23.77
N HIS A 497 -16.79 -8.47 23.68
CA HIS A 497 -15.58 -8.50 22.87
C HIS A 497 -15.91 -8.32 21.39
N VAL A 498 -16.88 -9.07 20.87
CA VAL A 498 -17.36 -8.93 19.48
C VAL A 498 -17.83 -7.50 19.24
N GLY A 499 -18.71 -6.97 20.10
CA GLY A 499 -19.17 -5.59 20.00
C GLY A 499 -18.03 -4.56 19.95
N SER A 500 -17.00 -4.71 20.80
CA SER A 500 -15.85 -3.82 20.80
C SER A 500 -15.09 -3.87 19.48
N CYS A 501 -14.92 -5.07 18.90
CA CYS A 501 -14.24 -5.27 17.62
C CYS A 501 -15.04 -4.69 16.45
N THR A 502 -16.36 -4.83 16.49
CA THR A 502 -17.30 -4.25 15.52
C THR A 502 -17.28 -2.74 15.56
N ARG A 503 -17.36 -2.14 16.77
CA ARG A 503 -17.23 -0.68 16.95
C ARG A 503 -15.90 -0.16 16.39
N LEU A 504 -14.80 -0.85 16.71
CA LEU A 504 -13.47 -0.46 16.21
C LEU A 504 -13.40 -0.56 14.67
N SER A 505 -13.97 -1.61 14.09
CA SER A 505 -14.01 -1.78 12.63
C SER A 505 -14.81 -0.67 11.94
N HIS A 506 -15.98 -0.30 12.50
CA HIS A 506 -16.78 0.80 11.99
C HIS A 506 -16.07 2.16 12.13
N GLN A 507 -15.42 2.42 13.25
CA GLN A 507 -14.61 3.64 13.46
C GLN A 507 -13.43 3.70 12.48
N ASN A 508 -12.74 2.58 12.25
CA ASN A 508 -11.64 2.50 11.29
C ASN A 508 -12.12 2.78 9.87
N HIS A 509 -13.28 2.27 9.46
CA HIS A 509 -13.84 2.57 8.14
C HIS A 509 -14.20 4.05 7.99
N LYS A 510 -14.82 4.66 9.01
CA LYS A 510 -15.11 6.11 8.99
C LYS A 510 -13.84 6.94 8.82
N LEU A 511 -12.83 6.66 9.64
CA LEU A 511 -11.54 7.35 9.57
C LEU A 511 -10.84 7.11 8.21
N LEU A 512 -10.95 5.91 7.65
CA LEU A 512 -10.41 5.57 6.33
C LEU A 512 -11.05 6.45 5.25
N VAL A 513 -12.39 6.49 5.19
CA VAL A 513 -13.13 7.31 4.21
C VAL A 513 -12.80 8.79 4.40
N GLU A 514 -12.79 9.29 5.64
CA GLU A 514 -12.42 10.67 5.97
C GLU A 514 -10.99 11.02 5.52
N ASN A 515 -10.04 10.09 5.66
CA ASN A 515 -8.66 10.32 5.24
C ASN A 515 -8.46 10.26 3.71
N LEU A 516 -9.24 9.43 3.01
CA LEU A 516 -9.19 9.30 1.55
C LEU A 516 -9.87 10.49 0.88
N GLU A 517 -11.10 10.79 1.31
CA GLU A 517 -11.97 11.86 0.80
C GLU A 517 -12.64 12.57 1.99
N PRO A 518 -12.01 13.63 2.54
CA PRO A 518 -12.62 14.41 3.61
C PRO A 518 -13.79 15.20 3.05
N ASP A 519 -14.98 14.60 3.17
CA ASP A 519 -16.32 15.11 2.86
C ASP A 519 -16.81 14.90 1.41
N MET A 520 -17.76 13.98 1.26
CA MET A 520 -18.51 13.67 0.03
C MET A 520 -19.35 14.86 -0.49
N SER A 521 -19.26 16.03 0.16
CA SER A 521 -20.11 17.17 -0.13
C SER A 521 -19.44 18.42 -0.71
N LEU A 522 -18.11 18.58 -0.84
CA LEU A 522 -17.54 19.61 -1.78
C LEU A 522 -16.02 19.77 -1.95
N LEU A 523 -15.11 19.11 -1.22
CA LEU A 523 -13.68 19.47 -1.32
C LEU A 523 -12.75 18.25 -1.36
N LEU A 524 -12.60 17.70 -2.57
CA LEU A 524 -11.39 16.93 -2.92
C LEU A 524 -10.15 17.69 -2.41
N VAL A 525 -9.12 16.96 -1.99
CA VAL A 525 -7.83 17.58 -1.67
C VAL A 525 -7.27 18.21 -2.95
N ILE A 526 -7.42 19.53 -3.08
CA ILE A 526 -7.02 20.29 -4.27
C ILE A 526 -5.60 20.81 -4.08
N SER A 527 -4.74 20.50 -5.04
CA SER A 527 -3.41 21.09 -5.18
C SER A 527 -3.38 22.06 -6.35
N CYS A 528 -2.77 23.23 -6.16
CA CYS A 528 -2.52 24.18 -7.24
C CYS A 528 -1.18 23.96 -7.95
N GLY A 529 -0.43 22.94 -7.52
CA GLY A 529 0.90 22.62 -8.04
C GLY A 529 1.99 23.58 -7.55
N TRP A 530 3.23 23.16 -7.75
CA TRP A 530 4.40 23.91 -7.33
C TRP A 530 4.60 25.22 -8.12
N LEU A 531 5.08 26.26 -7.44
CA LEU A 531 5.52 27.52 -8.04
C LEU A 531 7.04 27.66 -7.95
N ASP A 532 7.65 28.20 -9.00
CA ASP A 532 9.07 28.53 -9.02
C ASP A 532 9.34 29.84 -8.27
N HIS A 533 10.58 29.99 -7.82
CA HIS A 533 11.10 31.26 -7.33
C HIS A 533 11.42 32.21 -8.51
N PRO A 534 11.18 33.52 -8.36
CA PRO A 534 11.62 34.48 -9.36
C PRO A 534 13.15 34.50 -9.46
N THR A 535 13.67 34.69 -10.67
CA THR A 535 15.11 34.95 -10.86
C THR A 535 15.50 36.17 -10.03
N ASN A 536 16.63 36.14 -9.32
CA ASN A 536 17.01 37.20 -8.36
C ASN A 536 16.00 37.45 -7.23
N GLY A 537 15.17 36.46 -6.88
CA GLY A 537 14.34 36.51 -5.70
C GLY A 537 14.20 35.16 -5.03
N ARG A 538 13.26 35.08 -4.09
CA ARG A 538 13.02 33.93 -3.23
C ARG A 538 11.53 33.65 -3.17
N LYS A 539 11.21 32.37 -3.01
CA LYS A 539 9.88 31.87 -2.69
C LYS A 539 9.88 31.41 -1.24
N ASN A 540 8.81 31.69 -0.52
CA ASN A 540 8.59 31.22 0.84
C ASN A 540 7.22 30.53 0.97
N GLY A 541 7.25 29.29 1.45
CA GLY A 541 6.13 28.36 1.48
C GLY A 541 6.37 27.12 0.62
N THR A 542 5.95 25.97 1.13
CA THR A 542 6.12 24.63 0.53
C THR A 542 4.82 23.82 0.50
N ASN A 543 3.71 24.40 0.96
CA ASN A 543 2.39 23.79 0.87
C ASN A 543 1.63 24.36 -0.34
N TYR A 544 1.13 23.47 -1.19
CA TYR A 544 0.47 23.80 -2.45
C TYR A 544 -1.01 23.43 -2.46
N LEU A 545 -1.55 23.03 -1.32
CA LEU A 545 -2.95 22.65 -1.16
C LEU A 545 -3.84 23.89 -1.02
N LEU A 546 -5.14 23.71 -1.29
CA LEU A 546 -6.16 24.74 -1.20
C LEU A 546 -6.02 25.63 0.04
N GLY A 547 -6.10 26.95 -0.16
CA GLY A 547 -6.01 27.93 0.92
C GLY A 547 -4.58 28.24 1.37
N SER A 548 -3.57 27.49 0.90
CA SER A 548 -2.17 27.80 1.17
C SER A 548 -1.74 29.07 0.46
N THR A 549 -0.87 29.85 1.11
CA THR A 549 -0.29 31.08 0.57
C THR A 549 1.20 30.92 0.36
N ILE A 550 1.67 31.22 -0.85
CA ILE A 550 3.09 31.32 -1.21
C ILE A 550 3.45 32.79 -1.33
N SER A 551 4.53 33.20 -0.67
CA SER A 551 5.01 34.58 -0.68
C SER A 551 6.35 34.70 -1.41
N PHE A 552 6.57 35.84 -2.05
CA PHE A 552 7.74 36.10 -2.88
C PHE A 552 8.46 37.37 -2.44
N THR A 553 9.78 37.34 -2.49
CA THR A 553 10.65 38.49 -2.19
C THR A 553 11.76 38.59 -3.23
N CYS A 554 12.18 39.81 -3.56
CA CYS A 554 13.35 40.03 -4.41
C CYS A 554 14.62 40.17 -3.56
N ASN A 555 15.75 39.82 -4.15
CA ASN A 555 17.06 40.11 -3.57
C ASN A 555 17.31 41.63 -3.56
N GLU A 556 18.34 42.04 -2.84
CA GLU A 556 18.79 43.44 -2.82
C GLU A 556 19.03 43.96 -4.25
N ASP A 557 18.67 45.22 -4.51
CA ASP A 557 18.70 45.91 -5.81
C ASP A 557 17.66 45.48 -6.87
N TYR A 558 16.73 44.58 -6.55
CA TYR A 558 15.62 44.20 -7.42
C TYR A 558 14.26 44.60 -6.84
N GLU A 559 13.31 44.95 -7.71
CA GLU A 559 11.95 45.33 -7.33
C GLU A 559 10.94 44.28 -7.80
N LEU A 560 10.01 43.91 -6.92
CA LEU A 560 9.00 42.91 -7.23
C LEU A 560 7.93 43.48 -8.16
N THR A 561 7.71 42.79 -9.26
CA THR A 561 6.59 42.99 -10.19
C THR A 561 5.67 41.77 -10.14
N GLY A 562 4.36 41.96 -10.31
CA GLY A 562 3.36 40.90 -10.15
C GLY A 562 2.87 40.76 -8.70
N SER A 563 2.38 39.58 -8.32
CA SER A 563 1.77 39.37 -6.99
C SER A 563 2.79 38.94 -5.94
N LYS A 564 2.90 39.70 -4.85
CA LYS A 564 3.73 39.36 -3.67
C LYS A 564 3.32 38.06 -3.01
N GLU A 565 2.03 37.77 -3.02
CA GLU A 565 1.46 36.56 -2.45
C GLU A 565 0.51 35.92 -3.46
N ARG A 566 0.55 34.59 -3.54
CA ARG A 566 -0.37 33.79 -4.35
C ARG A 566 -1.03 32.76 -3.46
N ILE A 567 -2.35 32.64 -3.57
CA ILE A 567 -3.18 31.76 -2.74
C ILE A 567 -3.73 30.66 -3.63
N CYS A 568 -3.66 29.41 -3.19
CA CYS A 568 -4.25 28.28 -3.92
C CYS A 568 -5.78 28.35 -3.82
N GLN A 569 -6.46 28.37 -4.98
CA GLN A 569 -7.91 28.53 -5.08
C GLN A 569 -8.62 27.20 -5.32
N VAL A 570 -9.94 27.17 -5.09
CA VAL A 570 -10.82 26.01 -5.31
C VAL A 570 -10.82 25.52 -6.77
N THR A 571 -10.36 26.35 -7.70
CA THR A 571 -10.18 25.99 -9.11
C THR A 571 -8.96 25.11 -9.36
N GLY A 572 -8.09 24.90 -8.37
CA GLY A 572 -6.78 24.29 -8.57
C GLY A 572 -5.77 25.24 -9.23
N ALA A 573 -6.06 26.54 -9.27
CA ALA A 573 -5.16 27.57 -9.78
C ALA A 573 -4.68 28.52 -8.68
N TRP A 574 -3.49 29.07 -8.86
CA TRP A 574 -2.95 30.13 -8.00
C TRP A 574 -3.58 31.48 -8.33
N SER A 575 -3.94 32.24 -7.30
CA SER A 575 -4.41 33.62 -7.46
C SER A 575 -3.33 34.55 -8.00
N GLY A 576 -3.74 35.67 -8.58
CA GLY A 576 -2.84 36.75 -8.99
C GLY A 576 -1.87 36.38 -10.11
N ASP A 577 -0.98 37.33 -10.39
CA ASP A 577 0.00 37.25 -11.47
C ASP A 577 1.33 36.66 -11.02
N ALA A 578 2.03 35.98 -11.95
CA ALA A 578 3.35 35.43 -11.68
C ALA A 578 4.34 36.55 -11.26
N PRO A 579 5.08 36.36 -10.15
CA PRO A 579 6.03 37.34 -9.66
C PRO A 579 7.31 37.36 -10.50
N SER A 580 7.88 38.54 -10.70
CA SER A 580 9.23 38.72 -11.26
C SER A 580 10.04 39.75 -10.47
N CYS A 581 11.34 39.48 -10.41
CA CYS A 581 12.42 40.38 -10.04
C CYS A 581 13.34 40.42 -11.28
#